data_AF-A0A3S9NLS9-F1
#
_entry.id   AF-A0A3S9NLS9-F1
#
_cell.length_a   1.000
_cell.length_b   1.000
_cell.length_c   1.000
_cell.angle_alpha   90.00
_cell.angle_beta   90.00
_cell.angle_gamma   90.00
#
_symmetry.space_group_name_H-M   'P 1'
#
loop_
_entity.id
_entity.type
_entity.pdbx_description
1 polymer ?
#
loop_
_entity_poly.entity_id
_entity_poly.type
_entity_poly.pdbx_seq_one_letter_code
_entity_poly.pdbx_strand_id
1 'polypeptide(L)'
;NASASPFVIAIKNGGVKVLPSIFNAVILISVISVGNSAVYGCSRTIQSLGAQGLGPEILSYVDRKGRPLAGLVMAAIFGLLCFLSAYKDQGEVFGWLLSVSGLATIFLWFNIGLCHVRFRMAMKLQGRSTDELVFTAVSGIWGSIYSMCLLLLVLGVQFWVALFPIGSNKPKAKNFFQNYLGSIVILVFYVTHKLYYRNWRIYVPLAEIDLDSGRRETDMEMIRAEMEEEKQINRELPIYKRLWKYWC
;
A
#
# COMPACT_ATOMS: atom_id res chain seq x y z
N ASN A 1 -9.65 5.49 22.66
CA ASN A 1 -10.63 4.79 23.53
C ASN A 1 -10.82 3.34 23.10
N ALA A 2 -10.11 2.38 23.71
CA ALA A 2 -10.30 0.93 23.48
C ALA A 2 -11.66 0.40 23.99
N SER A 3 -12.29 1.12 24.93
CA SER A 3 -13.60 0.78 25.49
C SER A 3 -14.80 0.98 24.56
N ALA A 4 -14.59 1.49 23.33
CA ALA A 4 -15.63 1.73 22.33
C ALA A 4 -15.69 0.66 21.23
N SER A 5 -14.84 -0.38 21.29
CA SER A 5 -14.88 -1.46 20.30
C SER A 5 -16.21 -2.22 20.36
N PRO A 6 -16.94 -2.40 19.24
CA PRO A 6 -18.20 -3.14 19.20
C PRO A 6 -18.09 -4.55 19.77
N PHE A 7 -16.94 -5.22 19.58
CA PHE A 7 -16.67 -6.54 20.14
C PHE A 7 -16.56 -6.51 21.66
N VAL A 8 -15.87 -5.50 22.22
CA VAL A 8 -15.75 -5.32 23.67
C VAL A 8 -17.11 -4.99 24.29
N ILE A 9 -17.94 -4.19 23.61
CA ILE A 9 -19.31 -3.86 24.03
C ILE A 9 -20.20 -5.11 24.01
N ALA A 10 -20.16 -5.90 22.93
CA ALA A 10 -20.92 -7.14 22.83
C ALA A 10 -20.57 -8.14 23.94
N ILE A 11 -19.27 -8.30 24.24
CA ILE A 11 -18.79 -9.18 25.32
C ILE A 11 -19.24 -8.69 26.70
N LYS A 12 -19.18 -7.38 26.95
CA LYS A 12 -19.69 -6.78 28.20
C LYS A 12 -21.20 -7.02 28.35
N ASN A 13 -21.95 -6.84 27.27
CA ASN A 13 -23.40 -7.10 27.26
C ASN A 13 -23.71 -8.60 27.47
N GLY A 14 -22.83 -9.49 27.02
CA GLY A 14 -22.90 -10.94 27.28
C GLY A 14 -22.49 -11.37 28.70
N GLY A 15 -22.14 -10.45 29.60
CA GLY A 15 -21.92 -10.74 31.03
C GLY A 15 -20.57 -11.39 31.39
N VAL A 16 -19.67 -11.60 30.44
CA VAL A 16 -18.36 -12.24 30.71
C VAL A 16 -17.37 -11.20 31.22
N LYS A 17 -17.03 -11.25 32.52
CA LYS A 17 -16.28 -10.18 33.21
C LYS A 17 -14.80 -10.05 32.80
N VAL A 18 -14.12 -11.16 32.49
CA VAL A 18 -12.65 -11.17 32.25
C VAL A 18 -12.32 -10.93 30.77
N LEU A 19 -13.19 -11.38 29.87
CA LEU A 19 -12.94 -11.40 28.42
C LEU A 19 -12.71 -10.00 27.80
N PRO A 20 -13.37 -8.90 28.24
CA PRO A 20 -13.06 -7.55 27.77
C PRO A 20 -11.60 -7.13 27.97
N SER A 21 -10.99 -7.48 29.11
CA SER A 21 -9.61 -7.13 29.42
C SER A 21 -8.62 -7.89 28.54
N ILE A 22 -8.89 -9.17 28.27
CA ILE A 22 -8.11 -10.00 27.35
C ILE A 22 -8.17 -9.40 25.93
N PHE A 23 -9.37 -9.06 25.45
CA PHE A 23 -9.54 -8.45 24.13
C PHE A 23 -8.81 -7.11 24.01
N ASN A 24 -8.89 -6.26 25.03
CA ASN A 24 -8.14 -5.00 25.04
C ASN A 24 -6.62 -5.23 24.99
N ALA A 25 -6.10 -6.22 25.70
CA ALA A 25 -4.68 -6.58 25.64
C ALA A 25 -4.26 -7.05 24.24
N VAL A 26 -5.07 -7.91 23.60
CA VAL A 26 -4.84 -8.37 22.22
C VAL A 26 -4.86 -7.21 21.24
N ILE A 27 -5.83 -6.30 21.35
CA ILE A 27 -5.90 -5.09 20.51
C ILE A 27 -4.65 -4.24 20.71
N LEU A 28 -4.21 -4.03 21.94
CA LEU A 28 -3.01 -3.23 22.24
C LEU A 28 -1.76 -3.84 21.60
N ILE A 29 -1.54 -5.15 21.77
CA ILE A 29 -0.42 -5.87 21.16
C ILE A 29 -0.48 -5.77 19.62
N SER A 30 -1.67 -5.92 19.04
CA SER A 30 -1.88 -5.83 17.59
C SER A 30 -1.56 -4.44 17.05
N VAL A 31 -1.98 -3.38 17.75
CA VAL A 31 -1.70 -1.99 17.37
C VAL A 31 -0.19 -1.68 17.46
N ILE A 32 0.49 -2.14 18.52
CA ILE A 32 1.95 -1.97 18.65
C ILE A 32 2.68 -2.69 17.51
N SER A 33 2.27 -3.91 17.18
CA SER A 33 2.83 -4.69 16.07
C SER A 33 2.66 -3.97 14.73
N VAL A 34 1.45 -3.49 14.42
CA VAL A 34 1.18 -2.73 13.19
C VAL A 34 1.97 -1.42 13.15
N GLY A 35 2.13 -0.74 14.29
CA GLY A 35 2.92 0.48 14.41
C GLY A 35 4.39 0.25 14.07
N ASN A 36 5.00 -0.80 14.61
CA ASN A 36 6.38 -1.18 14.29
C ASN A 36 6.55 -1.51 12.81
N SER A 37 5.62 -2.26 12.22
CA SER A 37 5.63 -2.59 10.78
C SER A 37 5.50 -1.34 9.90
N ALA A 38 4.61 -0.42 10.27
CA ALA A 38 4.41 0.84 9.53
C ALA A 38 5.68 1.72 9.54
N VAL A 39 6.35 1.87 10.69
CA VAL A 39 7.62 2.62 10.78
C VAL A 39 8.72 1.92 9.98
N TYR A 40 8.81 0.59 10.07
CA TYR A 40 9.76 -0.21 9.31
C TYR A 40 9.57 -0.05 7.79
N GLY A 41 8.32 -0.10 7.32
CA GLY A 41 7.97 0.06 5.92
C GLY A 41 8.25 1.48 5.42
N CYS A 42 7.75 2.49 6.13
CA CYS A 42 7.91 3.90 5.78
C CYS A 42 9.40 4.28 5.61
N SER A 43 10.22 3.92 6.60
CA SER A 43 11.65 4.27 6.59
C SER A 43 12.41 3.67 5.39
N ARG A 44 12.07 2.46 4.95
CA ARG A 44 12.67 1.82 3.77
C ARG A 44 12.12 2.33 2.46
N THR A 45 10.83 2.65 2.39
CA THR A 45 10.25 3.27 1.19
C THR A 45 10.91 4.63 0.93
N ILE A 46 11.11 5.43 1.98
CA ILE A 46 11.83 6.70 1.90
C ILE A 46 13.30 6.49 1.48
N GLN A 47 13.98 5.49 2.05
CA GLN A 47 15.37 5.22 1.69
C GLN A 47 15.53 4.74 0.24
N SER A 48 14.62 3.88 -0.22
CA SER A 48 14.58 3.41 -1.61
C SER A 48 14.37 4.56 -2.59
N LEU A 49 13.54 5.55 -2.23
CA LEU A 49 13.34 6.76 -3.01
C LEU A 49 14.66 7.55 -3.16
N GLY A 50 15.42 7.71 -2.08
CA GLY A 50 16.74 8.36 -2.11
C GLY A 50 17.77 7.57 -2.91
N ALA A 51 17.82 6.25 -2.72
CA ALA A 51 18.78 5.37 -3.41
C ALA A 51 18.57 5.31 -4.94
N GLN A 52 17.33 5.48 -5.39
CA GLN A 52 16.99 5.55 -6.82
C GLN A 52 17.18 6.95 -7.42
N GLY A 53 17.69 7.93 -6.65
CA GLY A 53 17.84 9.32 -7.11
C GLY A 53 16.51 10.06 -7.31
N LEU A 54 15.41 9.54 -6.75
CA LEU A 54 14.07 10.15 -6.78
C LEU A 54 13.82 11.04 -5.55
N GLY A 55 14.72 11.03 -4.57
CA GLY A 55 14.68 11.84 -3.35
C GLY A 55 16.05 12.46 -3.04
N PRO A 56 16.12 13.49 -2.19
CA PRO A 56 17.39 14.07 -1.74
C PRO A 56 18.36 12.99 -1.27
N GLU A 57 19.66 13.16 -1.56
CA GLU A 57 20.68 12.15 -1.30
C GLU A 57 20.75 11.74 0.19
N ILE A 58 20.43 12.64 1.11
CA ILE A 58 20.35 12.34 2.55
C ILE A 58 19.37 11.19 2.88
N LEU A 59 18.35 10.98 2.04
CA LEU A 59 17.38 9.90 2.22
C LEU A 59 17.99 8.54 1.90
N SER A 60 19.01 8.46 1.04
CA SER A 60 19.64 7.18 0.66
C SER A 60 20.52 6.59 1.76
N TYR A 61 20.91 7.41 2.76
CA TYR A 61 21.83 7.05 3.82
C TYR A 61 21.33 5.90 4.70
N VAL A 62 22.21 4.92 4.90
CA VAL A 62 22.00 3.77 5.78
C VAL A 62 23.17 3.69 6.77
N ASP A 63 22.84 3.61 8.07
CA ASP A 63 23.84 3.43 9.13
C ASP A 63 24.51 2.03 9.02
N ARG A 64 25.66 1.84 9.67
CA ARG A 64 26.42 0.57 9.72
C ARG A 64 25.60 -0.62 10.20
N LYS A 65 24.52 -0.37 10.96
CA LYS A 65 23.57 -1.40 11.42
C LYS A 65 22.43 -1.69 10.42
N GLY A 66 22.50 -1.19 9.19
CA GLY A 66 21.48 -1.37 8.16
C GLY A 66 20.21 -0.53 8.36
N ARG A 67 20.29 0.58 9.11
CA ARG A 67 19.13 1.39 9.50
C ARG A 67 19.04 2.68 8.66
N PRO A 68 17.93 2.92 7.94
CA PRO A 68 17.71 4.18 7.22
C PRO A 68 17.32 5.30 8.20
N LEU A 69 18.31 6.04 8.71
CA LEU A 69 18.09 7.04 9.78
C LEU A 69 17.19 8.19 9.33
N ALA A 70 17.39 8.74 8.13
CA ALA A 70 16.58 9.84 7.62
C ALA A 70 15.09 9.45 7.53
N GLY A 71 14.81 8.26 7.01
CA GLY A 71 13.44 7.71 6.95
C GLY A 71 12.84 7.45 8.34
N LEU A 72 13.65 7.00 9.30
CA LEU A 72 13.20 6.78 10.68
C LEU A 72 12.85 8.10 11.39
N VAL A 73 13.69 9.14 11.22
CA VAL A 73 13.44 10.47 11.77
C VAL A 73 12.19 11.08 11.15
N MET A 74 12.00 10.97 9.83
CA MET A 74 10.77 11.39 9.16
C MET A 74 9.55 10.69 9.75
N ALA A 75 9.58 9.35 9.87
CA ALA A 75 8.49 8.59 10.47
C ALA A 75 8.21 9.02 11.92
N ALA A 76 9.25 9.31 12.71
CA ALA A 76 9.11 9.79 14.08
C ALA A 76 8.47 11.18 14.16
N ILE A 77 8.84 12.11 13.25
CA ILE A 77 8.23 13.44 13.16
C ILE A 77 6.73 13.33 12.87
N PHE A 78 6.32 12.52 11.89
CA PHE A 78 4.90 12.25 11.65
C PHE A 78 4.25 11.50 12.82
N GLY A 79 5.00 10.68 13.55
CA GLY A 79 4.57 10.03 14.78
C GLY A 79 4.17 11.01 15.88
N LEU A 80 4.76 12.23 15.92
CA LEU A 80 4.36 13.29 16.87
C LEU A 80 2.90 13.74 16.69
N LEU A 81 2.28 13.45 15.55
CA LEU A 81 0.84 13.65 15.36
C LEU A 81 -0.01 12.83 16.35
N CYS A 82 0.56 11.85 17.04
CA CYS A 82 -0.12 11.13 18.12
C CYS A 82 -0.57 12.05 19.27
N PHE A 83 0.10 13.19 19.49
CA PHE A 83 -0.29 14.18 20.50
C PHE A 83 -1.67 14.80 20.22
N LEU A 84 -2.17 14.69 18.98
CA LEU A 84 -3.54 15.10 18.63
C LEU A 84 -4.60 14.26 19.37
N SER A 85 -4.23 13.12 19.96
CA SER A 85 -5.12 12.37 20.85
C SER A 85 -5.50 13.12 22.13
N ALA A 86 -4.71 14.11 22.55
CA ALA A 86 -5.02 14.98 23.69
C ALA A 86 -5.89 16.20 23.29
N TYR A 87 -6.19 16.39 22.00
CA TYR A 87 -6.98 17.51 21.51
C TYR A 87 -8.48 17.31 21.74
N LYS A 88 -9.22 18.41 21.98
CA LYS A 88 -10.66 18.36 22.29
C LYS A 88 -11.49 17.70 21.19
N ASP A 89 -11.18 17.98 19.93
CA ASP A 89 -11.87 17.41 18.76
C ASP A 89 -11.06 16.28 18.10
N GLN A 90 -10.47 15.39 18.90
CA GLN A 90 -9.65 14.25 18.41
C GLN A 90 -10.35 13.43 17.31
N GLY A 91 -11.67 13.27 17.38
CA GLY A 91 -12.45 12.48 16.41
C GLY A 91 -12.51 13.12 15.04
N GLU A 92 -12.63 14.45 14.99
CA GLU A 92 -12.60 15.18 13.72
C GLU A 92 -11.22 15.03 13.09
N VAL A 93 -10.17 15.37 13.84
CA VAL A 93 -8.78 15.33 13.35
C VAL A 93 -8.38 13.91 12.90
N PHE A 94 -8.78 12.89 13.65
CA PHE A 94 -8.58 11.49 13.25
C PHE A 94 -9.29 11.18 11.93
N GLY A 95 -10.52 11.69 11.73
CA GLY A 95 -11.25 11.56 10.48
C GLY A 95 -10.50 12.17 9.29
N TRP A 96 -9.88 13.35 9.45
CA TRP A 96 -9.04 13.96 8.41
C TRP A 96 -7.82 13.09 8.07
N LEU A 97 -7.09 12.61 9.08
CA LEU A 97 -5.92 11.73 8.87
C LEU A 97 -6.32 10.40 8.20
N LEU A 98 -7.46 9.83 8.59
CA LEU A 98 -7.99 8.61 8.00
C LEU A 98 -8.37 8.81 6.52
N SER A 99 -9.02 9.93 6.19
CA SER A 99 -9.36 10.26 4.80
C SER A 99 -8.12 10.42 3.93
N VAL A 100 -7.06 11.10 4.42
CA VAL A 100 -5.79 11.24 3.70
C VAL A 100 -5.15 9.88 3.45
N SER A 101 -5.06 9.03 4.48
CA SER A 101 -4.46 7.69 4.38
C SER A 101 -5.23 6.75 3.44
N GLY A 102 -6.57 6.75 3.55
CA GLY A 102 -7.43 5.93 2.68
C GLY A 102 -7.30 6.34 1.20
N LEU A 103 -7.33 7.65 0.93
CA LEU A 103 -7.19 8.16 -0.43
C LEU A 103 -5.79 7.88 -0.99
N ALA A 104 -4.73 8.06 -0.19
CA ALA A 104 -3.36 7.71 -0.59
C ALA A 104 -3.22 6.22 -0.95
N THR A 105 -3.91 5.35 -0.23
CA THR A 105 -3.93 3.90 -0.51
C THR A 105 -4.54 3.62 -1.89
N ILE A 106 -5.64 4.27 -2.25
CA ILE A 106 -6.26 4.12 -3.59
C ILE A 106 -5.27 4.50 -4.70
N PHE A 107 -4.60 5.65 -4.56
CA PHE A 107 -3.60 6.09 -5.54
C PHE A 107 -2.39 5.14 -5.60
N LEU A 108 -1.94 4.63 -4.46
CA LEU A 108 -0.83 3.66 -4.40
C LEU A 108 -1.16 2.40 -5.21
N TRP A 109 -2.31 1.77 -4.96
CA TRP A 109 -2.73 0.56 -5.68
C TRP A 109 -2.97 0.82 -7.17
N PHE A 110 -3.51 1.98 -7.52
CA PHE A 110 -3.66 2.39 -8.92
C PHE A 110 -2.30 2.48 -9.62
N ASN A 111 -1.30 3.12 -8.97
CA ASN A 111 0.05 3.22 -9.52
C ASN A 111 0.74 1.84 -9.62
N ILE A 112 0.55 0.95 -8.64
CA ILE A 112 1.05 -0.43 -8.73
C ILE A 112 0.47 -1.14 -9.97
N GLY A 113 -0.85 -1.02 -10.19
CA GLY A 113 -1.50 -1.57 -11.38
C GLY A 113 -0.92 -1.00 -12.67
N LEU A 114 -0.77 0.33 -12.73
CA LEU A 114 -0.19 1.01 -13.89
C LEU A 114 1.25 0.58 -14.17
N CYS A 115 2.09 0.50 -13.14
CA CYS A 115 3.47 0.01 -13.24
C CYS A 115 3.50 -1.43 -13.79
N HIS A 116 2.63 -2.32 -13.30
CA HIS A 116 2.56 -3.69 -13.79
C HIS A 116 2.15 -3.75 -15.28
N VAL A 117 1.14 -2.97 -15.71
CA VAL A 117 0.73 -2.90 -17.12
C VAL A 117 1.90 -2.41 -17.99
N ARG A 118 2.58 -1.32 -17.59
CA ARG A 118 3.72 -0.77 -18.33
C ARG A 118 4.92 -1.72 -18.38
N PHE A 119 5.21 -2.40 -17.28
CA PHE A 119 6.26 -3.42 -17.21
C PHE A 119 6.02 -4.54 -18.24
N ARG A 120 4.79 -5.06 -18.30
CA ARG A 120 4.42 -6.10 -19.26
C ARG A 120 4.47 -5.62 -20.71
N MET A 121 4.09 -4.35 -20.97
CA MET A 121 4.22 -3.74 -22.28
C MET A 121 5.68 -3.53 -22.69
N ALA A 122 6.55 -3.12 -21.76
CA ALA A 122 7.98 -2.95 -21.99
C ALA A 122 8.66 -4.28 -22.35
N MET A 123 8.39 -5.35 -21.59
CA MET A 123 8.89 -6.69 -21.91
C MET A 123 8.49 -7.12 -23.32
N LYS A 124 7.20 -6.97 -23.68
CA LYS A 124 6.70 -7.34 -25.01
C LYS A 124 7.38 -6.53 -26.12
N LEU A 125 7.59 -5.24 -25.90
CA LEU A 125 8.27 -4.36 -26.87
C LEU A 125 9.74 -4.73 -27.06
N GLN A 126 10.42 -5.13 -25.99
CA GLN A 126 11.82 -5.55 -26.00
C GLN A 126 12.01 -7.03 -26.38
N GLY A 127 10.96 -7.70 -26.88
CA GLY A 127 11.02 -9.10 -27.34
C GLY A 127 11.18 -10.14 -26.23
N ARG A 128 10.90 -9.79 -24.97
CA ARG A 128 11.05 -10.69 -23.82
C ARG A 128 9.78 -11.48 -23.54
N SER A 129 9.95 -12.77 -23.25
CA SER A 129 8.86 -13.65 -22.83
C SER A 129 8.59 -13.51 -21.34
N THR A 130 7.37 -13.81 -20.94
CA THR A 130 6.95 -13.88 -19.53
C THR A 130 7.53 -15.09 -18.81
N ASP A 131 8.12 -16.03 -19.55
CA ASP A 131 8.77 -17.22 -19.02
C ASP A 131 10.08 -16.90 -18.30
N GLU A 132 10.65 -15.70 -18.49
CA GLU A 132 11.82 -15.25 -17.74
C GLU A 132 11.49 -14.82 -16.30
N LEU A 133 10.20 -14.68 -15.98
CA LEU A 133 9.73 -14.24 -14.66
C LEU A 133 9.54 -15.45 -13.75
N VAL A 134 10.10 -15.38 -12.54
CA VAL A 134 9.89 -16.39 -11.48
C VAL A 134 8.40 -16.54 -11.14
N PHE A 135 7.67 -15.43 -11.14
CA PHE A 135 6.24 -15.41 -10.87
C PHE A 135 5.50 -14.62 -11.93
N THR A 136 4.41 -15.19 -12.43
CA THR A 136 3.49 -14.54 -13.35
C THR A 136 2.13 -14.38 -12.70
N ALA A 137 1.54 -13.19 -12.83
CA ALA A 137 0.20 -12.94 -12.31
C ALA A 137 -0.82 -13.85 -13.00
N VAL A 138 -1.63 -14.57 -12.21
CA VAL A 138 -2.63 -15.54 -12.70
C VAL A 138 -3.61 -14.90 -13.70
N SER A 139 -4.04 -13.67 -13.42
CA SER A 139 -4.95 -12.89 -14.27
C SER A 139 -4.23 -12.02 -15.31
N GLY A 140 -2.89 -12.09 -15.37
CA GLY A 140 -2.06 -11.33 -16.29
C GLY A 140 -2.29 -9.82 -16.22
N ILE A 141 -2.27 -9.16 -17.38
CA ILE A 141 -2.47 -7.71 -17.52
C ILE A 141 -3.93 -7.32 -17.22
N TRP A 142 -4.90 -8.19 -17.57
CA TRP A 142 -6.32 -7.92 -17.40
C TRP A 142 -6.73 -7.72 -15.94
N GLY A 143 -6.12 -8.46 -15.02
CA GLY A 143 -6.35 -8.27 -13.59
C GLY A 143 -5.96 -6.86 -13.11
N SER A 144 -4.85 -6.33 -13.61
CA SER A 144 -4.41 -4.96 -13.30
C SER A 144 -5.29 -3.90 -13.95
N ILE A 145 -5.75 -4.12 -15.18
CA ILE A 145 -6.70 -3.20 -15.82
C ILE A 145 -8.02 -3.17 -15.04
N TYR A 146 -8.53 -4.34 -14.65
CA TYR A 146 -9.74 -4.44 -13.83
C TYR A 146 -9.59 -3.71 -12.50
N SER A 147 -8.49 -3.93 -11.77
CA SER A 147 -8.26 -3.26 -10.48
C SER A 147 -8.14 -1.75 -10.63
N MET A 148 -7.45 -1.27 -11.68
CA MET A 148 -7.35 0.15 -12.00
C MET A 148 -8.72 0.77 -12.31
N CYS A 149 -9.54 0.10 -13.13
CA CYS A 149 -10.90 0.55 -13.44
C CYS A 149 -11.77 0.62 -12.18
N LEU A 150 -11.69 -0.40 -11.31
CA LEU A 150 -12.42 -0.43 -10.04
C LEU A 150 -11.97 0.73 -9.12
N LEU A 151 -10.66 0.98 -9.00
CA LEU A 151 -10.12 2.06 -8.18
C LEU A 151 -10.51 3.44 -8.72
N LEU A 152 -10.57 3.61 -10.04
CA LEU A 152 -11.08 4.84 -10.67
C LEU A 152 -12.57 5.05 -10.38
N LEU A 153 -13.37 3.99 -10.44
CA LEU A 153 -14.79 4.06 -10.05
C LEU A 153 -14.93 4.46 -8.58
N VAL A 154 -14.17 3.83 -7.68
CA VAL A 154 -14.15 4.17 -6.25
C VAL A 154 -13.74 5.63 -6.04
N LEU A 155 -12.74 6.14 -6.77
CA LEU A 155 -12.34 7.55 -6.71
C LEU A 155 -13.48 8.48 -7.17
N GLY A 156 -14.22 8.10 -8.23
CA GLY A 156 -15.39 8.85 -8.70
C GLY A 156 -16.53 8.88 -7.70
N VAL A 157 -16.84 7.75 -7.07
CA VAL A 157 -17.84 7.67 -6.00
C VAL A 157 -17.39 8.47 -4.77
N GLN A 158 -16.11 8.39 -4.41
CA GLN A 158 -15.54 9.17 -3.32
C GLN A 158 -15.65 10.68 -3.57
N PHE A 159 -15.40 11.13 -4.81
CA PHE A 159 -15.59 12.51 -5.22
C PHE A 159 -17.06 12.94 -5.11
N TRP A 160 -17.99 12.08 -5.53
CA TRP A 160 -19.43 12.33 -5.37
C TRP A 160 -19.82 12.50 -3.90
N VAL A 161 -19.39 11.59 -3.01
CA VAL A 161 -19.67 11.65 -1.56
C VAL A 161 -19.00 12.85 -0.90
N ALA A 162 -17.85 13.29 -1.41
CA ALA A 162 -17.16 14.50 -0.94
C ALA A 162 -17.97 15.78 -1.24
N LEU A 163 -18.62 15.85 -2.41
CA LEU A 163 -19.49 16.98 -2.79
C LEU A 163 -20.89 16.89 -2.17
N PHE A 164 -21.50 15.71 -2.21
CA PHE A 164 -22.85 15.41 -1.74
C PHE A 164 -22.78 14.40 -0.59
N PRO A 165 -22.56 14.87 0.65
CA PRO A 165 -22.50 13.98 1.80
C PRO A 165 -23.85 13.28 2.02
N ILE A 166 -23.79 12.00 2.37
CA ILE A 166 -24.96 11.15 2.61
C ILE A 166 -25.86 11.81 3.68
N GLY A 167 -27.11 12.09 3.34
CA GLY A 167 -28.08 12.73 4.23
C GLY A 167 -28.15 14.27 4.16
N SER A 168 -27.42 14.93 3.26
CA SER A 168 -27.57 16.37 3.01
C SER A 168 -27.54 16.72 1.52
N ASN A 169 -28.59 17.37 1.02
CA ASN A 169 -28.70 17.82 -0.38
C ASN A 169 -27.93 19.11 -0.70
N LYS A 170 -27.08 19.60 0.21
CA LYS A 170 -26.30 20.84 0.00
C LYS A 170 -24.80 20.55 -0.02
N PRO A 171 -24.04 21.08 -0.99
CA PRO A 171 -22.60 20.95 -1.01
C PRO A 171 -21.98 21.67 0.19
N LYS A 172 -21.14 20.95 0.95
CA LYS A 172 -20.40 21.51 2.09
C LYS A 172 -18.91 21.48 1.79
N ALA A 173 -18.30 22.66 1.67
CA ALA A 173 -16.87 22.80 1.38
C ALA A 173 -15.99 22.04 2.39
N LYS A 174 -16.32 22.08 3.68
CA LYS A 174 -15.60 21.34 4.73
C LYS A 174 -15.49 19.84 4.44
N ASN A 175 -16.59 19.20 4.02
CA ASN A 175 -16.61 17.77 3.72
C ASN A 175 -15.81 17.44 2.46
N PHE A 176 -15.87 18.32 1.46
CA PHE A 176 -15.07 18.16 0.25
C PHE A 176 -13.57 18.16 0.58
N PHE A 177 -13.11 19.18 1.30
CA PHE A 177 -11.71 19.26 1.70
C PHE A 177 -11.32 18.12 2.63
N GLN A 178 -12.19 17.71 3.57
CA GLN A 178 -11.91 16.59 4.47
C GLN A 178 -11.72 15.27 3.74
N ASN A 179 -12.61 14.95 2.79
CA ASN A 179 -12.59 13.67 2.10
C ASN A 179 -11.59 13.63 0.94
N TYR A 180 -11.22 14.79 0.38
CA TYR A 180 -10.36 14.89 -0.79
C TYR A 180 -8.97 15.49 -0.50
N LEU A 181 -8.65 15.80 0.77
CA LEU A 181 -7.35 16.34 1.17
C LEU A 181 -6.18 15.47 0.66
N GLY A 182 -6.33 14.14 0.69
CA GLY A 182 -5.29 13.21 0.23
C GLY A 182 -4.86 13.46 -1.22
N SER A 183 -5.80 13.73 -2.14
CA SER A 183 -5.49 14.05 -3.53
C SER A 183 -4.72 15.35 -3.67
N ILE A 184 -5.07 16.37 -2.88
CA ILE A 184 -4.36 17.65 -2.86
C ILE A 184 -2.92 17.42 -2.35
N VAL A 185 -2.75 16.67 -1.27
CA VAL A 185 -1.45 16.34 -0.70
C VAL A 185 -0.58 15.61 -1.73
N ILE A 186 -1.11 14.59 -2.42
CA ILE A 186 -0.40 13.85 -3.46
C ILE A 186 0.01 14.77 -4.62
N LEU A 187 -0.88 15.65 -5.06
CA LEU A 187 -0.60 16.62 -6.11
C LEU A 187 0.53 17.57 -5.71
N VAL A 188 0.51 18.08 -4.47
CA VAL A 188 1.57 18.94 -3.93
C VAL A 188 2.90 18.20 -3.90
N PHE A 189 2.95 16.96 -3.41
CA PHE A 189 4.17 16.15 -3.42
C PHE A 189 4.68 15.90 -4.84
N TYR A 190 3.79 15.57 -5.78
CA TYR A 190 4.14 15.33 -7.18
C TYR A 190 4.71 16.59 -7.86
N VAL A 191 4.03 17.74 -7.71
CA VAL A 191 4.47 19.01 -8.27
C VAL A 191 5.79 19.47 -7.63
N THR A 192 5.93 19.32 -6.31
CA THR A 192 7.18 19.67 -5.60
C THR A 192 8.34 18.82 -6.12
N HIS A 193 8.15 17.52 -6.28
CA HIS A 193 9.14 16.62 -6.87
C HIS A 193 9.49 17.06 -8.30
N LYS A 194 8.49 17.35 -9.13
CA LYS A 194 8.70 17.80 -10.53
C LYS A 194 9.44 19.13 -10.61
N LEU A 195 9.14 20.08 -9.72
CA LEU A 195 9.82 21.37 -9.67
C LEU A 195 11.25 21.24 -9.18
N TYR A 196 11.52 20.38 -8.20
CA TYR A 196 12.84 20.14 -7.63
C TYR A 196 13.79 19.47 -8.64
N TYR A 197 13.35 18.38 -9.27
CA TYR A 197 14.16 17.65 -10.27
C TYR A 197 14.11 18.26 -11.67
N ARG A 198 13.21 19.22 -11.90
CA ARG A 198 12.97 19.88 -13.20
C ARG A 198 12.75 18.93 -14.38
N ASN A 199 12.46 17.65 -14.11
CA ASN A 199 12.21 16.63 -15.11
C ASN A 199 10.70 16.50 -15.35
N TRP A 200 10.20 17.20 -16.35
CA TRP A 200 8.78 17.21 -16.73
C TRP A 200 8.33 15.97 -17.50
N ARG A 201 9.19 14.97 -17.73
CA ARG A 201 8.78 13.68 -18.31
C ARG A 201 7.88 12.94 -17.34
N ILE A 202 6.60 12.78 -17.67
CA ILE A 202 5.62 12.11 -16.79
C ILE A 202 5.91 10.60 -16.73
N TYR A 203 6.26 9.99 -17.86
CA TYR A 203 6.57 8.57 -17.96
C TYR A 203 7.85 8.34 -18.75
N VAL A 204 8.58 7.28 -18.39
CA VAL A 204 9.70 6.76 -19.19
C VAL A 204 9.13 6.01 -20.40
N PRO A 205 9.60 6.29 -21.64
CA PRO A 205 9.18 5.56 -22.84
C PRO A 205 9.36 4.04 -22.67
N LEU A 206 8.44 3.24 -23.20
CA LEU A 206 8.46 1.78 -23.02
C LEU A 206 9.77 1.11 -23.49
N ALA A 207 10.43 1.69 -24.50
CA ALA A 207 11.70 1.21 -25.02
C ALA A 207 12.90 1.53 -24.10
N GLU A 208 12.80 2.55 -23.25
CA GLU A 208 13.85 3.00 -22.32
C GLU A 208 13.68 2.40 -20.92
N ILE A 209 12.61 1.63 -20.67
CA ILE A 209 12.40 0.99 -19.37
C ILE A 209 13.46 -0.09 -19.17
N ASP A 210 14.27 0.11 -18.15
CA ASP A 210 15.28 -0.85 -17.70
C ASP A 210 14.61 -2.06 -17.03
N LEU A 211 14.85 -3.25 -17.58
CA LEU A 211 14.33 -4.54 -17.10
C LEU A 211 15.43 -5.41 -16.44
N ASP A 212 16.69 -4.97 -16.49
CA ASP A 212 17.84 -5.80 -16.09
C ASP A 212 18.46 -5.32 -14.77
N SER A 213 18.55 -4.02 -14.54
CA SER A 213 19.22 -3.49 -13.35
C SER A 213 18.56 -3.96 -12.05
N GLY A 214 19.37 -4.52 -11.15
CA GLY A 214 18.91 -4.99 -9.84
C GLY A 214 18.13 -6.30 -9.89
N ARG A 215 18.04 -6.97 -11.05
CA ARG A 215 17.48 -8.33 -11.15
C ARG A 215 18.36 -9.28 -10.35
N ARG A 216 17.73 -10.05 -9.46
CA ARG A 216 18.41 -11.14 -8.76
C ARG A 216 18.72 -12.23 -9.78
N GLU A 217 20.00 -12.57 -9.96
CA GLU A 217 20.39 -13.76 -10.70
C GLU A 217 19.77 -14.97 -10.00
N THR A 218 18.82 -15.60 -10.68
CA THR A 218 18.10 -16.75 -10.17
C THR A 218 18.14 -17.80 -11.26
N ASP A 219 18.49 -19.03 -10.89
CA ASP A 219 18.53 -20.15 -11.81
C ASP A 219 17.08 -20.51 -12.20
N MET A 220 16.66 -19.98 -13.34
CA MET A 220 15.31 -20.17 -13.86
C MET A 220 15.06 -21.62 -14.26
N GLU A 221 16.11 -22.39 -14.58
CA GLU A 221 15.96 -23.81 -14.89
C GLU A 221 15.68 -24.61 -13.63
N MET A 222 16.41 -24.34 -12.55
CA MET A 222 16.18 -24.95 -11.23
C MET A 222 14.75 -24.65 -10.72
N ILE A 223 14.32 -23.39 -10.76
CA ILE A 223 12.96 -23.02 -10.33
C ILE A 223 11.89 -23.70 -11.17
N ARG A 224 12.10 -23.80 -12.50
CA ARG A 224 11.15 -24.49 -13.37
C ARG A 224 11.08 -25.98 -13.06
N ALA A 225 12.22 -26.63 -12.83
CA ALA A 225 12.27 -28.02 -12.42
C ALA A 225 11.50 -28.24 -11.10
N GLU A 226 11.75 -27.40 -10.09
CA GLU A 226 11.00 -27.45 -8.82
C GLU A 226 9.49 -27.24 -9.02
N MET A 227 9.08 -26.25 -9.83
CA MET A 227 7.67 -25.99 -10.12
C MET A 227 6.99 -27.12 -10.92
N GLU A 228 7.72 -27.81 -11.79
CA GLU A 228 7.23 -28.96 -12.55
C GLU A 228 7.08 -30.18 -11.66
N GLU A 229 8.06 -30.45 -10.80
CA GLU A 229 8.00 -31.49 -9.77
C GLU A 229 6.81 -31.26 -8.83
N GLU A 230 6.60 -30.03 -8.34
CA GLU A 230 5.43 -29.71 -7.52
C GLU A 230 4.12 -29.93 -8.27
N LYS A 231 4.04 -29.56 -9.56
CA LYS A 231 2.85 -29.82 -10.38
C LYS A 231 2.62 -31.30 -10.58
N GLN A 232 3.67 -32.11 -10.73
CA GLN A 232 3.59 -33.56 -10.86
C GLN A 232 3.05 -34.19 -9.58
N ILE A 233 3.65 -33.85 -8.43
CA ILE A 233 3.19 -34.26 -7.10
C ILE A 233 1.73 -33.85 -6.90
N ASN A 234 1.37 -32.61 -7.25
CA ASN A 234 0.00 -32.11 -7.12
C ASN A 234 -1.00 -32.84 -8.03
N ARG A 235 -0.58 -33.38 -9.18
CA ARG A 235 -1.45 -34.18 -10.07
C ARG A 235 -1.69 -35.58 -9.50
N GLU A 236 -0.71 -36.15 -8.82
CA GLU A 236 -0.78 -37.45 -8.16
C GLU A 236 -1.63 -37.43 -6.88
N LEU A 237 -1.83 -36.25 -6.28
CA LEU A 237 -2.67 -36.11 -5.10
C LEU A 237 -4.17 -36.32 -5.40
N PRO A 238 -4.92 -36.97 -4.49
CA PRO A 238 -6.37 -37.06 -4.56
C PRO A 238 -7.05 -35.68 -4.64
N ILE A 239 -8.20 -35.60 -5.31
CA ILE A 239 -8.93 -34.35 -5.57
C ILE A 239 -9.20 -33.55 -4.28
N TYR A 240 -9.52 -34.22 -3.16
CA TYR A 240 -9.76 -33.54 -1.88
C TYR A 240 -8.50 -32.85 -1.31
N LYS A 241 -7.30 -33.45 -1.47
CA LYS A 241 -6.02 -32.84 -1.06
C LYS A 241 -5.63 -31.69 -2.00
N ARG A 242 -5.94 -31.81 -3.29
CA ARG A 242 -5.70 -30.74 -4.27
C ARG A 242 -6.56 -29.51 -4.01
N LEU A 243 -7.84 -29.73 -3.69
CA LEU A 243 -8.73 -28.65 -3.27
C LEU A 243 -8.22 -28.05 -1.96
N TRP A 244 -7.92 -28.86 -0.94
CA TRP A 244 -7.40 -28.35 0.32
C TRP A 244 -6.13 -27.48 0.13
N LYS A 245 -5.14 -27.95 -0.64
CA LYS A 245 -3.89 -27.22 -0.92
C LYS A 245 -4.08 -25.98 -1.82
N TYR A 246 -5.17 -25.91 -2.57
CA TYR A 246 -5.50 -24.71 -3.35
C TYR A 246 -6.15 -23.62 -2.50
N TRP A 247 -6.91 -24.02 -1.47
CA TRP A 247 -7.68 -23.11 -0.61
C TRP A 247 -7.00 -22.78 0.73
N CYS A 248 -6.01 -23.57 1.17
CA CYS A 248 -5.21 -23.37 2.37
C CYS A 248 -3.74 -23.19 2.01
#